data_AF-A0A1A7KD93-F1
#
_entry.id   AF-A0A1A7KD93-F1
#
_cell.length_a   1.000
_cell.length_b   1.000
_cell.length_c   1.000
_cell.angle_alpha   90.00
_cell.angle_beta   90.00
_cell.angle_gamma   90.00
#
_symmetry.space_group_name_H-M   'P 1'
#
loop_
_entity.id
_entity.type
_entity.pdbx_description
1 polymer ?
#
loop_
_entity_poly.entity_id
_entity_poly.type
_entity_poly.pdbx_seq_one_letter_code
_entity_poly.pdbx_strand_id
1 'polypeptide(L)'
;MKHLKVYLVVSLILTLFSFFSIIKWSDIIFWILFYMIFTVFIMLLIKQLEILNYIKKYPFRNYDESDPYFSDDGIFKFENNGFYVKNLKKKDFIGWNDINFIIAYNVLLFDTSTMFLEIHTNGGVFKFNEEILGWYQLCNNINLKLSNINNRWRMILLNTPHMEDRVIVYNRNDITNSIFINT
;
A
#
# COMPACT_ATOMS: atom_id res chain seq x y z
N MET A 1 5.85 10.88 2.93
CA MET A 1 5.86 12.02 1.97
C MET A 1 6.44 13.32 2.52
N LYS A 2 6.06 13.82 3.72
CA LYS A 2 6.56 15.13 4.23
C LYS A 2 8.10 15.22 4.26
N HIS A 3 8.78 14.22 4.82
CA HIS A 3 10.26 14.20 4.89
C HIS A 3 10.92 14.14 3.50
N LEU A 4 10.34 13.41 2.54
CA LEU A 4 10.87 13.31 1.17
C LEU A 4 10.83 14.65 0.42
N LYS A 5 9.78 15.45 0.64
CA LYS A 5 9.69 16.81 0.07
C LYS A 5 10.77 17.73 0.65
N VAL A 6 11.02 17.62 1.96
CA VAL A 6 12.09 18.39 2.63
C VAL A 6 13.45 18.05 2.04
N TYR A 7 13.76 16.76 1.88
CA TYR A 7 15.04 16.34 1.29
C TYR A 7 15.25 16.85 -0.14
N LEU A 8 14.19 16.88 -0.96
CA LEU A 8 14.28 17.38 -2.33
C LEU A 8 14.51 18.90 -2.39
N VAL A 9 13.87 19.66 -1.50
CA VAL A 9 14.08 21.11 -1.41
C VAL A 9 15.51 21.42 -0.95
N VAL A 10 16.01 20.70 0.05
CA VAL A 10 17.39 20.86 0.55
C VAL A 10 18.41 20.51 -0.53
N SER A 11 18.22 19.41 -1.27
CA SER A 11 19.16 19.03 -2.33
C SER A 11 19.11 20.00 -3.52
N LEU A 12 17.94 20.56 -3.86
CA LEU A 12 17.84 21.63 -4.86
C LEU A 12 18.63 22.88 -4.45
N ILE A 13 18.50 23.33 -3.20
CA ILE A 13 19.24 24.49 -2.66
C ILE A 13 20.76 24.23 -2.73
N LEU A 14 21.21 23.03 -2.33
CA LEU A 14 22.62 22.64 -2.40
C LEU A 14 23.15 22.59 -3.85
N THR A 15 22.32 22.14 -4.79
CA THR A 15 22.66 22.10 -6.23
C THR A 15 22.83 23.52 -6.77
N LEU A 16 21.93 24.44 -6.42
CA LEU A 16 22.03 25.85 -6.82
C LEU A 16 23.25 26.54 -6.19
N PHE A 17 23.53 26.27 -4.92
CA PHE A 17 24.68 26.83 -4.21
C PHE A 17 26.02 26.35 -4.80
N SER A 18 26.13 25.05 -5.11
CA SER A 18 27.32 24.49 -5.75
C SER A 18 27.51 25.03 -7.17
N PHE A 19 26.43 25.20 -7.94
CA PHE A 19 26.49 25.85 -9.25
C PHE A 19 26.98 27.31 -9.17
N PHE A 20 26.48 28.09 -8.21
CA PHE A 20 26.95 29.46 -8.01
C PHE A 20 28.43 29.51 -7.60
N SER A 21 28.88 28.53 -6.81
CA SER A 21 30.29 28.40 -6.41
C SER A 21 31.20 28.13 -7.62
N ILE A 22 30.75 27.31 -8.58
CA ILE A 22 31.47 27.09 -9.86
C ILE A 22 31.66 28.40 -10.62
N ILE A 23 30.59 29.20 -10.78
CA ILE A 23 30.65 30.47 -11.53
C ILE A 23 31.65 31.45 -10.90
N LYS A 24 31.69 31.51 -9.57
CA LYS A 24 32.51 32.50 -8.85
C LYS A 24 33.98 32.12 -8.78
N TRP A 25 34.31 30.84 -8.58
CA TRP A 25 35.67 30.42 -8.25
C TRP A 25 36.34 29.60 -9.36
N SER A 26 35.57 28.98 -10.25
CA SER A 26 36.06 28.18 -11.39
C SER A 26 37.04 27.03 -11.05
N ASP A 27 37.18 26.65 -9.78
CA ASP A 27 38.07 25.56 -9.37
C ASP A 27 37.48 24.18 -9.65
N ILE A 28 38.35 23.22 -9.99
CA ILE A 28 37.97 21.83 -10.29
C ILE A 28 37.26 21.13 -9.12
N ILE A 29 37.57 21.51 -7.88
CA ILE A 29 36.97 20.94 -6.66
C ILE A 29 35.46 21.23 -6.63
N PHE A 30 35.02 22.41 -7.08
CA PHE A 30 33.60 22.76 -7.12
C PHE A 30 32.84 21.98 -8.19
N TRP A 31 33.49 21.64 -9.31
CA TRP A 31 32.91 20.75 -10.32
C TRP A 31 32.66 19.34 -9.79
N ILE A 32 33.63 18.79 -9.05
CA ILE A 32 33.50 17.45 -8.42
C ILE A 32 32.36 17.45 -7.39
N LEU A 33 32.31 18.48 -6.54
CA LEU A 33 31.25 18.62 -5.53
C LEU A 33 29.86 18.76 -6.16
N PHE A 34 29.74 19.59 -7.20
CA PHE A 34 28.49 19.77 -7.94
C PHE A 34 28.00 18.45 -8.55
N TYR A 35 28.89 17.69 -9.18
CA TYR A 35 28.54 16.40 -9.77
C TYR A 35 27.97 15.43 -8.72
N MET A 36 28.65 15.30 -7.57
CA MET A 36 28.17 14.45 -6.46
C MET A 36 26.78 14.87 -5.97
N ILE A 37 26.56 16.16 -5.71
CA ILE A 37 25.25 16.67 -5.23
C ILE A 37 24.17 16.48 -6.29
N PHE A 38 24.49 16.74 -7.56
CA PHE A 38 23.56 16.63 -8.68
C PHE A 38 23.09 15.19 -8.89
N THR A 39 23.99 14.20 -8.80
CA THR A 39 23.59 12.78 -8.90
C THR A 39 22.60 12.37 -7.81
N VAL A 40 22.83 12.81 -6.56
CA VAL A 40 21.89 12.58 -5.45
C VAL A 40 20.55 13.26 -5.70
N PHE A 41 20.55 14.49 -6.23
CA PHE A 41 19.33 15.19 -6.61
C PHE A 41 18.54 14.44 -7.69
N ILE A 42 19.21 13.95 -8.73
CA ILE A 42 18.57 13.16 -9.80
C ILE A 42 17.98 11.85 -9.25
N MET A 43 18.70 11.12 -8.39
CA MET A 43 18.14 9.91 -7.75
C MET A 43 16.88 10.22 -6.93
N LEU A 44 16.87 11.33 -6.17
CA LEU A 44 15.69 11.75 -5.41
C LEU A 44 14.52 12.16 -6.32
N LEU A 45 14.78 12.78 -7.47
CA LEU A 45 13.76 13.10 -8.47
C LEU A 45 13.13 11.84 -9.07
N ILE A 46 13.94 10.87 -9.48
CA ILE A 46 13.44 9.59 -10.03
C ILE A 46 12.53 8.91 -9.00
N LYS A 47 12.97 8.82 -7.74
CA LYS A 47 12.16 8.26 -6.66
C LYS A 47 10.82 8.99 -6.46
N GLN A 48 10.80 10.32 -6.59
CA GLN A 48 9.53 11.06 -6.53
C GLN A 48 8.64 10.79 -7.74
N LEU A 49 9.21 10.67 -8.93
CA LEU A 49 8.46 10.34 -10.14
C LEU A 49 7.88 8.93 -10.07
N GLU A 50 8.62 7.95 -9.55
CA GLU A 50 8.12 6.60 -9.29
C GLU A 50 6.93 6.61 -8.33
N ILE A 51 7.05 7.32 -7.19
CA ILE A 51 5.95 7.48 -6.24
C ILE A 51 4.74 8.15 -6.92
N LEU A 52 4.96 9.16 -7.76
CA LEU A 52 3.88 9.89 -8.43
C LEU A 52 3.20 9.05 -9.52
N ASN A 53 3.98 8.32 -10.32
CA ASN A 53 3.46 7.36 -11.30
C ASN A 53 2.71 6.22 -10.62
N TYR A 54 3.19 5.77 -9.46
CA TYR A 54 2.53 4.74 -8.67
C TYR A 54 1.23 5.24 -8.05
N ILE A 55 1.19 6.45 -7.48
CA ILE A 55 -0.05 7.11 -7.05
C ILE A 55 -1.01 7.31 -8.22
N LYS A 56 -0.51 7.56 -9.43
CA LYS A 56 -1.37 7.69 -10.62
C LYS A 56 -1.91 6.35 -11.12
N LYS A 57 -1.14 5.26 -10.98
CA LYS A 57 -1.54 3.88 -11.34
C LYS A 57 -2.50 3.28 -10.32
N TYR A 58 -2.26 3.59 -9.04
CA TYR A 58 -3.09 3.23 -7.90
C TYR A 58 -3.56 4.52 -7.24
N PRO A 59 -4.46 5.30 -7.90
CA PRO A 59 -5.06 6.41 -7.21
C PRO A 59 -5.68 5.80 -5.97
N PHE A 60 -5.39 6.37 -4.81
CA PHE A 60 -6.41 6.42 -3.78
C PHE A 60 -7.58 7.10 -4.48
N ARG A 61 -8.41 6.32 -5.19
CA ARG A 61 -9.55 6.84 -5.91
C ARG A 61 -10.31 7.55 -4.82
N ASN A 62 -10.42 8.88 -4.96
CA ASN A 62 -11.29 9.65 -4.08
C ASN A 62 -12.61 8.91 -4.14
N TYR A 63 -13.07 8.45 -2.97
CA TYR A 63 -14.32 7.75 -2.86
C TYR A 63 -15.38 8.65 -3.49
N ASP A 64 -15.89 8.22 -4.63
CA ASP A 64 -16.97 8.88 -5.33
C ASP A 64 -18.16 7.95 -5.21
N GLU A 65 -19.14 8.33 -4.39
CA GLU A 65 -20.37 7.56 -4.20
C GLU A 65 -21.09 7.27 -5.52
N SER A 66 -20.82 8.06 -6.57
CA SER A 66 -21.41 7.88 -7.90
C SER A 66 -20.68 6.85 -8.79
N ASP A 67 -19.47 6.41 -8.44
CA ASP A 67 -18.77 5.36 -9.19
C ASP A 67 -19.33 3.98 -8.77
N PRO A 68 -19.93 3.22 -9.70
CA PRO A 68 -20.50 1.91 -9.41
C PRO A 68 -19.48 0.92 -8.85
N TYR A 69 -18.19 1.11 -9.10
CA TYR A 69 -17.13 0.30 -8.48
C TYR A 69 -17.14 0.37 -6.94
N PHE A 70 -17.51 1.52 -6.38
CA PHE A 70 -17.55 1.72 -4.94
C PHE A 70 -18.87 1.33 -4.29
N SER A 71 -19.94 1.13 -5.05
CA SER A 71 -21.24 0.69 -4.53
C SER A 71 -21.57 -0.77 -4.84
N ASP A 72 -20.82 -1.41 -5.75
CA ASP A 72 -21.03 -2.80 -6.11
C ASP A 72 -20.42 -3.77 -5.07
N ASP A 73 -21.28 -4.59 -4.46
CA ASP A 73 -20.88 -5.69 -3.58
C ASP A 73 -20.24 -6.85 -4.36
N GLY A 74 -20.42 -6.89 -5.69
CA GLY A 74 -19.85 -7.87 -6.60
C GLY A 74 -20.19 -9.32 -6.23
N ILE A 75 -19.15 -10.11 -5.94
CA ILE A 75 -19.32 -11.50 -5.51
C ILE A 75 -19.75 -11.61 -4.04
N PHE A 76 -19.68 -10.54 -3.26
CA PHE A 76 -20.02 -10.56 -1.86
C PHE A 76 -21.50 -10.25 -1.63
N LYS A 77 -22.00 -10.66 -0.47
CA LYS A 77 -23.29 -10.19 0.08
C LYS A 77 -23.11 -9.98 1.57
N PHE A 78 -23.13 -8.72 2.00
CA PHE A 78 -22.85 -8.37 3.39
C PHE A 78 -24.11 -8.45 4.26
N GLU A 79 -23.94 -9.00 5.46
CA GLU A 79 -24.93 -9.02 6.53
C GLU A 79 -24.31 -8.48 7.84
N ASN A 80 -25.13 -8.20 8.85
CA ASN A 80 -24.64 -7.55 10.06
C ASN A 80 -23.61 -8.40 10.84
N ASN A 81 -23.74 -9.71 10.77
CA ASN A 81 -22.95 -10.71 11.49
C ASN A 81 -21.87 -11.37 10.63
N GLY A 82 -21.80 -11.10 9.32
CA GLY A 82 -20.82 -11.69 8.42
C GLY A 82 -21.10 -11.35 6.96
N PHE A 83 -20.58 -12.15 6.04
CA PHE A 83 -20.84 -11.98 4.62
C PHE A 83 -20.84 -13.31 3.88
N TYR A 84 -21.53 -13.33 2.74
CA TYR A 84 -21.52 -14.44 1.80
C TYR A 84 -20.59 -14.18 0.63
N VAL A 85 -20.03 -15.25 0.05
CA VAL A 85 -19.25 -15.21 -1.19
C VAL A 85 -19.95 -16.06 -2.26
N LYS A 86 -20.47 -15.43 -3.31
CA LYS A 86 -21.07 -16.13 -4.45
C LYS A 86 -20.00 -16.97 -5.16
N ASN A 87 -20.38 -18.19 -5.59
CA ASN A 87 -19.58 -19.16 -6.36
C ASN A 87 -18.57 -20.05 -5.61
N LEU A 88 -18.54 -20.05 -4.27
CA LEU A 88 -17.80 -21.07 -3.52
C LEU A 88 -18.71 -22.31 -3.28
N LYS A 89 -18.13 -23.51 -3.40
CA LYS A 89 -18.90 -24.78 -3.40
C LYS A 89 -19.34 -25.26 -2.00
N LYS A 90 -19.11 -24.49 -0.93
CA LYS A 90 -19.36 -24.93 0.46
C LYS A 90 -19.73 -23.75 1.37
N LYS A 91 -21.01 -23.72 1.80
CA LYS A 91 -21.59 -22.86 2.86
C LYS A 91 -20.85 -21.54 3.05
N ASP A 92 -21.15 -20.59 2.19
CA ASP A 92 -20.33 -19.41 1.93
C ASP A 92 -20.49 -18.30 2.96
N PHE A 93 -21.01 -18.57 4.16
CA PHE A 93 -21.13 -17.54 5.19
C PHE A 93 -19.87 -17.48 6.04
N ILE A 94 -19.23 -16.32 6.05
CA ILE A 94 -18.10 -16.00 6.91
C ILE A 94 -18.60 -15.03 7.96
N GLY A 95 -18.77 -15.51 9.19
CA GLY A 95 -19.11 -14.67 10.33
C GLY A 95 -17.94 -13.77 10.70
N TRP A 96 -18.20 -12.50 11.03
CA TRP A 96 -17.16 -11.59 11.52
C TRP A 96 -16.47 -12.15 12.77
N ASN A 97 -17.28 -12.77 13.65
CA ASN A 97 -16.85 -13.46 14.86
C ASN A 97 -16.20 -14.83 14.60
N ASP A 98 -16.01 -15.24 13.35
CA ASP A 98 -15.29 -16.48 12.97
C ASP A 98 -13.90 -16.20 12.38
N ILE A 99 -13.60 -14.94 12.07
CA ILE A 99 -12.28 -14.49 11.56
C ILE A 99 -11.25 -14.45 12.69
N ASN A 100 -10.25 -15.32 12.63
CA ASN A 100 -9.17 -15.39 13.63
C ASN A 100 -8.08 -14.37 13.33
N PHE A 101 -7.64 -14.29 12.07
CA PHE A 101 -6.67 -13.30 11.62
C PHE A 101 -6.81 -13.06 10.12
N ILE A 102 -6.34 -11.89 9.68
CA ILE A 102 -6.32 -11.48 8.28
C ILE A 102 -4.89 -11.11 7.94
N ILE A 103 -4.39 -11.67 6.85
CA ILE A 103 -3.08 -11.34 6.28
C ILE A 103 -3.31 -10.66 4.94
N ALA A 104 -2.58 -9.59 4.67
CA ALA A 104 -2.50 -9.00 3.35
C ALA A 104 -1.06 -9.07 2.84
N TYR A 105 -0.90 -9.31 1.55
CA TYR A 105 0.40 -9.43 0.90
C TYR A 105 0.30 -9.05 -0.58
N ASN A 106 1.41 -8.68 -1.19
CA ASN A 106 1.49 -8.48 -2.63
C ASN A 106 2.08 -9.72 -3.29
N VAL A 107 1.55 -10.07 -4.46
CA VAL A 107 2.15 -11.07 -5.35
C VAL A 107 2.63 -10.32 -6.60
N LEU A 108 3.91 -10.46 -6.91
CA LEU A 108 4.47 -9.91 -8.14
C LEU A 108 4.19 -10.88 -9.30
N LEU A 109 3.35 -10.46 -10.23
CA LEU A 109 3.07 -11.15 -11.48
C LEU A 109 3.71 -10.33 -12.61
N PHE A 110 4.86 -10.77 -13.10
CA PHE A 110 5.68 -10.05 -14.07
C PHE A 110 6.02 -8.63 -13.58
N ASP A 111 5.51 -7.59 -14.24
CA ASP A 111 5.76 -6.16 -13.91
C ASP A 111 4.62 -5.53 -13.09
N THR A 112 3.66 -6.32 -12.64
CA THR A 112 2.49 -5.87 -11.89
C THR A 112 2.39 -6.58 -10.55
N SER A 113 2.30 -5.81 -9.47
CA SER A 113 1.95 -6.34 -8.15
C SER A 113 0.43 -6.36 -8.00
N THR A 114 -0.12 -7.50 -7.61
CA THR A 114 -1.53 -7.65 -7.23
C THR A 114 -1.62 -7.90 -5.73
N MET A 115 -2.45 -7.14 -5.03
CA MET A 115 -2.70 -7.30 -3.60
C MET A 115 -3.66 -8.47 -3.33
N PHE A 116 -3.33 -9.27 -2.33
CA PHE A 116 -4.15 -10.37 -1.81
C PHE A 116 -4.51 -10.13 -0.35
N LEU A 117 -5.69 -10.60 0.03
CA LEU A 117 -6.17 -10.64 1.40
C LEU A 117 -6.60 -12.08 1.71
N GLU A 118 -5.97 -12.65 2.73
CA GLU A 118 -6.15 -14.01 3.21
C GLU A 118 -6.85 -13.96 4.57
N ILE A 119 -8.11 -14.42 4.60
CA ILE A 119 -8.96 -14.45 5.78
C ILE A 119 -8.92 -15.86 6.37
N HIS A 120 -8.37 -15.98 7.57
CA HIS A 120 -8.30 -17.24 8.29
C HIS A 120 -9.44 -17.35 9.29
N THR A 121 -10.21 -18.42 9.16
CA THR A 121 -11.34 -18.75 10.04
C THR A 121 -11.13 -20.14 10.65
N ASN A 122 -11.97 -20.53 11.60
CA ASN A 122 -12.00 -21.91 12.09
C ASN A 122 -12.38 -22.92 10.99
N GLY A 123 -13.15 -22.48 9.98
CA GLY A 123 -13.65 -23.33 8.90
C GLY A 123 -12.69 -23.47 7.71
N GLY A 124 -11.58 -22.73 7.69
CA GLY A 124 -10.63 -22.73 6.60
C GLY A 124 -10.10 -21.34 6.26
N VAL A 125 -9.45 -21.26 5.10
CA VAL A 125 -8.75 -20.07 4.62
C VAL A 125 -9.36 -19.60 3.31
N PHE A 126 -9.71 -18.31 3.26
CA PHE A 126 -10.30 -17.67 2.08
C PHE A 126 -9.32 -16.64 1.53
N LYS A 127 -9.08 -16.68 0.22
CA LYS A 127 -8.14 -15.79 -0.47
C LYS A 127 -8.88 -14.96 -1.50
N PHE A 128 -8.72 -13.65 -1.40
CA PHE A 128 -9.30 -12.68 -2.33
C PHE A 128 -8.17 -11.81 -2.88
N ASN A 129 -8.20 -11.51 -4.17
CA ASN A 129 -7.31 -10.52 -4.78
C ASN A 129 -8.05 -9.19 -4.98
N GLU A 130 -7.30 -8.11 -5.19
CA GLU A 130 -7.85 -6.77 -5.39
C GLU A 130 -8.62 -6.58 -6.69
N GLU A 131 -8.50 -7.51 -7.63
CA GLU A 131 -9.18 -7.49 -8.93
C GLU A 131 -10.62 -8.00 -8.85
N ILE A 132 -11.01 -8.68 -7.75
CA ILE A 132 -12.37 -9.16 -7.54
C ILE A 132 -13.35 -7.98 -7.38
N LEU A 133 -14.48 -8.06 -8.08
CA LEU A 133 -15.61 -7.15 -7.90
C LEU A 133 -16.14 -7.23 -6.47
N GLY A 134 -16.26 -6.08 -5.81
CA GLY A 134 -16.62 -5.96 -4.40
C GLY A 134 -15.45 -5.94 -3.42
N TRP A 135 -14.19 -5.96 -3.90
CA TRP A 135 -12.99 -5.82 -3.07
C TRP A 135 -13.02 -4.60 -2.14
N TYR A 136 -13.42 -3.44 -2.68
CA TYR A 136 -13.52 -2.22 -1.90
C TYR A 136 -14.51 -2.39 -0.74
N GLN A 137 -15.69 -2.93 -1.02
CA GLN A 137 -16.73 -3.17 -0.03
C GLN A 137 -16.30 -4.19 1.03
N LEU A 138 -15.59 -5.26 0.63
CA LEU A 138 -15.02 -6.22 1.57
C LEU A 138 -14.08 -5.53 2.56
N CYS A 139 -13.13 -4.74 2.06
CA CYS A 139 -12.19 -4.03 2.92
C CYS A 139 -12.87 -2.99 3.80
N ASN A 140 -13.87 -2.28 3.28
CA ASN A 140 -14.62 -1.30 4.04
C ASN A 140 -15.40 -1.95 5.19
N ASN A 141 -16.11 -3.05 4.90
CA ASN A 141 -16.84 -3.81 5.92
C ASN A 141 -15.90 -4.41 6.97
N ILE A 142 -14.73 -4.93 6.57
CA ILE A 142 -13.68 -5.37 7.50
C ILE A 142 -13.31 -4.22 8.47
N ASN A 143 -12.97 -3.04 7.94
CA ASN A 143 -12.63 -1.86 8.74
C ASN A 143 -13.74 -1.40 9.70
N LEU A 144 -15.00 -1.55 9.29
CA LEU A 144 -16.15 -1.14 10.10
C LEU A 144 -16.55 -2.16 11.18
N LYS A 145 -16.35 -3.46 10.91
CA LYS A 145 -16.89 -4.55 11.74
C LYS A 145 -15.87 -5.18 12.68
N LEU A 146 -14.59 -5.17 12.34
CA LEU A 146 -13.54 -5.70 13.21
C LEU A 146 -12.83 -4.57 13.96
N SER A 147 -12.76 -4.68 15.28
CA SER A 147 -11.90 -3.83 16.11
C SER A 147 -10.42 -4.19 15.89
N ASN A 148 -9.51 -3.24 16.15
CA ASN A 148 -8.06 -3.46 16.09
C ASN A 148 -7.46 -3.77 14.70
N ILE A 149 -8.05 -3.27 13.62
CA ILE A 149 -7.40 -3.35 12.30
C ILE A 149 -6.20 -2.40 12.23
N ASN A 150 -5.10 -2.92 11.69
CA ASN A 150 -3.94 -2.11 11.35
C ASN A 150 -4.21 -1.23 10.13
N ASN A 151 -4.81 -0.05 10.30
CA ASN A 151 -5.14 0.86 9.19
C ASN A 151 -3.96 1.28 8.29
N ARG A 152 -2.71 0.98 8.67
CA ARG A 152 -1.52 1.24 7.87
C ARG A 152 -1.13 0.08 6.95
N TRP A 153 -1.79 -1.08 7.03
CA TRP A 153 -1.42 -2.27 6.27
C TRP A 153 -1.32 -2.02 4.76
N ARG A 154 -2.26 -1.26 4.19
CA ARG A 154 -2.21 -0.84 2.78
C ARG A 154 -0.99 0.01 2.48
N MET A 155 -0.70 1.00 3.32
CA MET A 155 0.48 1.86 3.16
C MET A 155 1.79 1.07 3.25
N ILE A 156 1.85 0.04 4.10
CA ILE A 156 3.02 -0.84 4.21
C ILE A 156 3.22 -1.57 2.88
N LEU A 157 2.19 -2.26 2.40
CA LEU A 157 2.25 -3.00 1.13
C LEU A 157 2.52 -2.11 -0.09
N LEU A 158 1.99 -0.89 -0.12
CA LEU A 158 2.26 0.08 -1.19
C LEU A 158 3.73 0.55 -1.19
N ASN A 159 4.41 0.53 -0.04
CA ASN A 159 5.82 0.91 0.07
C ASN A 159 6.77 -0.29 -0.16
N THR A 160 6.25 -1.52 -0.18
CA THR A 160 7.03 -2.75 -0.45
C THR A 160 6.42 -3.59 -1.59
N PRO A 161 6.19 -3.02 -2.79
CA PRO A 161 5.49 -3.70 -3.89
C PRO A 161 6.24 -4.90 -4.48
N HIS A 162 7.55 -5.00 -4.23
CA HIS A 162 8.43 -6.06 -4.76
C HIS A 162 8.87 -7.09 -3.71
N MET A 163 8.36 -6.98 -2.48
CA MET A 163 8.65 -7.94 -1.42
C MET A 163 7.39 -8.77 -1.17
N GLU A 164 7.54 -10.08 -0.98
CA GLU A 164 6.47 -10.99 -0.53
C GLU A 164 6.12 -10.75 0.95
N ASP A 165 6.14 -9.49 1.39
CA ASP A 165 5.90 -9.11 2.77
C ASP A 165 4.45 -9.43 3.11
N ARG A 166 4.29 -10.29 4.11
CA ARG A 166 2.98 -10.62 4.69
C ARG A 166 2.73 -9.69 5.87
N VAL A 167 1.70 -8.86 5.75
CA VAL A 167 1.28 -7.92 6.78
C VAL A 167 0.04 -8.46 7.48
N ILE A 168 0.12 -8.60 8.80
CA ILE A 168 -1.07 -8.91 9.61
C ILE A 168 -1.96 -7.66 9.64
N VAL A 169 -3.13 -7.77 9.03
CA VAL A 169 -4.17 -6.73 8.98
C VAL A 169 -4.99 -6.74 10.27
N TYR A 170 -5.31 -7.94 10.74
CA TYR A 170 -6.14 -8.16 11.92
C TYR A 170 -5.71 -9.47 12.59
N ASN A 171 -5.73 -9.50 13.92
CA ASN A 171 -5.58 -10.70 14.71
C ASN A 171 -6.48 -10.58 15.94
N ARG A 172 -7.41 -11.52 16.09
CA ARG A 172 -8.41 -11.52 17.16
C ARG A 172 -7.79 -11.54 18.56
N ASN A 173 -6.68 -12.27 18.71
CA ASN A 173 -6.06 -12.51 20.00
C ASN A 173 -4.99 -11.47 20.34
N ASP A 174 -4.71 -10.53 19.43
CA ASP A 174 -3.67 -9.52 19.61
C ASP A 174 -4.29 -8.22 20.14
N ILE A 175 -3.87 -7.83 21.34
CA ILE A 175 -4.23 -6.55 21.98
C ILE A 175 -3.18 -5.48 21.63
N THR A 176 -2.15 -5.82 20.86
CA THR A 176 -0.98 -4.97 20.61
C THR A 176 -0.60 -4.91 19.13
N ASN A 177 -0.32 -3.70 18.65
CA ASN A 177 -0.10 -3.37 17.24
C ASN A 177 1.04 -4.16 16.56
N SER A 178 0.66 -4.96 15.56
CA SER A 178 1.38 -5.36 14.33
C SER A 178 2.85 -5.82 14.45
N ILE A 179 3.07 -7.13 14.26
CA ILE A 179 4.37 -7.77 14.03
C ILE A 179 4.48 -8.13 12.53
N PHE A 180 5.59 -7.76 11.89
CA PHE A 180 5.96 -8.23 10.55
C PHE A 180 6.31 -9.72 10.59
N ILE A 181 5.80 -10.52 9.66
CA ILE A 181 6.27 -11.89 9.47
C ILE A 181 7.21 -11.89 8.27
N ASN A 182 8.52 -11.95 8.52
CA ASN A 182 9.49 -12.27 7.48
C ASN A 182 9.47 -13.79 7.26
N THR A 183 9.12 -14.23 6.05
CA THR A 183 9.36 -15.60 5.57
C THR A 183 10.42 -15.59 4.50
#